data_AF-A0A1G8GJN2-F1
#
_entry.id   AF-A0A1G8GJN2-F1
#
_cell.length_a   1.000
_cell.length_b   1.000
_cell.length_c   1.000
_cell.angle_alpha   90.00
_cell.angle_beta   90.00
_cell.angle_gamma   90.00
#
_symmetry.space_group_name_H-M   'P 1'
#
loop_
_entity.id
_entity.type
_entity.pdbx_description
1 polymer ?
#
loop_
_entity_poly.entity_id
_entity_poly.type
_entity_poly.pdbx_seq_one_letter_code
_entity_poly.pdbx_strand_id
1 'polypeptide(L)'
;MNGISVDKRYKGLHYEVGQLPKKLVDSTLYWQLPHDVRRCIYFLFSPIRIERLRRFRTQKPENSNAQSLRPFCDTKSIFVHIPKAAGISVGFSLYGRKTGDHRTILDYQLCCPKKEFESFFKFSFVRNPWDRVFSAYSYLKKGGRNNQDLEWSKKYLSQYNSFEEFVTDWINEDNINLGLHFKPQYKFICSQGDKLEVDFICYFENIEDDYKYIRNKLNIGQDLVFENKTTSKKKDYRDYYTDETKEIVRSVYQKDIELFGYNFDGSSLHSQLAQRAKNFPDAPQVSKDNTPQTTK
;
A
#
# COMPACT_ATOMS: atom_id res chain seq x y z
N MET A 1 6.28 -31.04 -24.84
CA MET A 1 5.21 -30.01 -24.89
C MET A 1 4.21 -30.31 -23.77
N ASN A 2 4.39 -29.72 -22.59
CA ASN A 2 3.37 -29.73 -21.54
C ASN A 2 3.06 -28.27 -21.23
N GLY A 3 1.94 -27.79 -21.78
CA GLY A 3 1.43 -26.46 -21.51
C GLY A 3 1.10 -26.36 -20.03
N ILE A 4 1.88 -25.57 -19.30
CA ILE A 4 1.53 -25.14 -17.96
C ILE A 4 0.25 -24.31 -18.10
N SER A 5 -0.88 -24.93 -17.76
CA SER A 5 -2.16 -24.26 -17.56
C SER A 5 -1.94 -23.15 -16.54
N VAL A 6 -1.88 -21.90 -17.02
CA VAL A 6 -1.88 -20.73 -16.14
C VAL A 6 -3.28 -20.67 -15.53
N ASP A 7 -3.36 -21.14 -14.30
CA ASP A 7 -4.57 -21.20 -13.48
C ASP A 7 -5.31 -19.85 -13.52
N LYS A 8 -6.54 -19.87 -14.03
CA LYS A 8 -7.42 -18.71 -14.21
C LYS A 8 -7.76 -17.97 -12.91
N ARG A 9 -7.35 -18.52 -11.75
CA ARG A 9 -7.60 -18.00 -10.39
C ARG A 9 -6.63 -16.90 -9.93
N TYR A 10 -5.55 -16.63 -10.68
CA TYR A 10 -4.56 -15.58 -10.35
C TYR A 10 -4.70 -14.37 -11.29
N LYS A 11 -5.77 -13.58 -11.13
CA LYS A 11 -5.96 -12.33 -11.88
C LYS A 11 -5.62 -11.13 -10.99
N GLY A 12 -4.62 -10.37 -11.41
CA GLY A 12 -4.05 -9.22 -10.69
C GLY A 12 -2.63 -8.95 -11.15
N LEU A 13 -2.32 -7.70 -11.50
CA LEU A 13 -1.07 -7.27 -12.15
C LEU A 13 0.18 -7.82 -11.43
N HIS A 14 0.16 -7.82 -10.10
CA HIS A 14 1.23 -8.33 -9.23
C HIS A 14 1.64 -9.78 -9.50
N TYR A 15 0.66 -10.62 -9.81
CA TYR A 15 0.83 -12.04 -10.05
C TYR A 15 0.98 -12.34 -11.56
N GLU A 16 0.40 -11.50 -12.42
CA GLU A 16 0.41 -11.66 -13.88
C GLU A 16 1.70 -11.18 -14.57
N VAL A 17 2.39 -10.23 -13.93
CA VAL A 17 3.74 -9.78 -14.29
C VAL A 17 4.79 -10.56 -13.49
N GLY A 18 4.35 -11.51 -12.65
CA GLY A 18 5.14 -12.43 -11.84
C GLY A 18 6.13 -11.74 -10.91
N GLN A 19 6.28 -12.27 -9.70
CA GLN A 19 7.42 -11.88 -8.88
C GLN A 19 8.71 -12.13 -9.70
N LEU A 20 9.68 -11.21 -9.62
CA LEU A 20 11.06 -11.51 -9.98
C LEU A 20 11.40 -12.88 -9.36
N PRO A 21 12.19 -13.76 -10.03
CA PRO A 21 12.71 -14.94 -9.37
C PRO A 21 13.24 -14.53 -7.99
N LYS A 22 12.82 -15.21 -6.92
CA LYS A 22 13.16 -14.81 -5.55
C LYS A 22 14.67 -14.53 -5.39
N LYS A 23 15.50 -15.32 -6.09
CA LYS A 23 16.95 -15.13 -6.22
C LYS A 23 17.40 -13.76 -6.75
N LEU A 24 16.64 -13.10 -7.63
CA LEU A 24 16.92 -11.75 -8.13
C LEU A 24 16.36 -10.67 -7.20
N VAL A 25 15.17 -10.89 -6.59
CA VAL A 25 14.60 -9.95 -5.59
C VAL A 25 15.51 -9.82 -4.38
N ASP A 26 16.01 -10.94 -3.88
CA ASP A 26 16.81 -10.98 -2.66
C ASP A 26 18.30 -10.68 -2.94
N SER A 27 18.68 -10.51 -4.21
CA SER A 27 20.06 -10.21 -4.60
C SER A 27 20.37 -8.72 -4.49
N THR A 28 21.14 -8.35 -3.48
CA THR A 28 21.71 -7.00 -3.35
C THR A 28 22.47 -6.57 -4.60
N LEU A 29 23.23 -7.48 -5.20
CA LEU A 29 23.99 -7.20 -6.42
C LEU A 29 23.09 -6.85 -7.60
N TYR A 30 21.96 -7.54 -7.76
CA TYR A 30 20.99 -7.21 -8.80
C TYR A 30 20.48 -5.77 -8.64
N TRP A 31 20.15 -5.36 -7.41
CA TRP A 31 19.64 -4.01 -7.13
C TRP A 31 20.70 -2.89 -7.24
N GLN A 32 21.99 -3.24 -7.23
CA GLN A 32 23.10 -2.30 -7.49
C GLN A 32 23.29 -2.01 -8.99
N LEU A 33 22.73 -2.83 -9.88
CA LEU A 33 22.83 -2.60 -11.32
C LEU A 33 22.08 -1.30 -11.73
N PRO A 34 22.54 -0.60 -12.79
CA PRO A 34 21.82 0.55 -13.32
C PRO A 34 20.35 0.21 -13.64
N HIS A 35 19.44 1.16 -13.42
CA HIS A 35 17.99 0.96 -13.56
C HIS A 35 17.60 0.26 -14.86
N ASP A 36 18.02 0.79 -16.01
CA ASP A 36 17.64 0.23 -17.30
C ASP A 36 18.30 -1.15 -17.55
N VAL A 37 19.49 -1.40 -16.98
CA VAL A 37 20.14 -2.73 -17.02
C VAL A 37 19.33 -3.74 -16.23
N ARG A 38 18.89 -3.40 -15.00
CA ARG A 38 17.98 -4.25 -14.20
C ARG A 38 16.73 -4.60 -14.99
N ARG A 39 16.13 -3.60 -15.64
CA ARG A 39 14.93 -3.78 -16.44
C ARG A 39 15.17 -4.68 -17.65
N CYS A 40 16.28 -4.51 -18.38
CA CYS A 40 16.65 -5.39 -19.49
C CYS A 40 16.85 -6.83 -19.05
N ILE A 41 17.57 -7.07 -17.95
CA ILE A 41 17.74 -8.41 -17.38
C ILE A 41 16.39 -9.02 -17.00
N TYR A 42 15.56 -8.25 -16.30
CA TYR A 42 14.20 -8.67 -15.94
C TYR A 42 13.39 -9.10 -17.18
N PHE A 43 13.48 -8.32 -18.25
CA PHE A 43 12.81 -8.57 -19.51
C PHE A 43 13.28 -9.86 -20.19
N LEU A 44 14.57 -10.17 -20.17
CA LEU A 44 15.12 -11.42 -20.71
C LEU A 44 14.55 -12.66 -20.01
N PHE A 45 14.40 -12.60 -18.68
CA PHE A 45 13.83 -13.70 -17.90
C PHE A 45 12.29 -13.75 -17.92
N SER A 46 11.62 -12.80 -18.58
CA SER A 46 10.16 -12.64 -18.52
C SER A 46 9.54 -12.04 -19.80
N PRO A 47 9.80 -12.61 -21.00
CA PRO A 47 9.42 -12.00 -22.28
C PRO A 47 7.89 -11.84 -22.47
N ILE A 48 7.09 -12.82 -22.06
CA ILE A 48 5.60 -12.75 -22.10
C ILE A 48 5.08 -11.58 -21.24
N ARG A 49 5.84 -11.22 -20.20
CA ARG A 49 5.44 -10.21 -19.22
C ARG A 49 5.66 -8.80 -19.75
N ILE A 50 6.63 -8.60 -20.64
CA ILE A 50 6.87 -7.33 -21.33
C ILE A 50 5.65 -6.94 -22.16
N GLU A 51 5.16 -7.89 -22.96
CA GLU A 51 4.02 -7.63 -23.84
C GLU A 51 2.77 -7.26 -23.02
N ARG A 52 2.52 -7.97 -21.91
CA ARG A 52 1.45 -7.62 -20.98
C ARG A 52 1.67 -6.25 -20.31
N LEU A 53 2.88 -5.96 -19.84
CA LEU A 53 3.22 -4.66 -19.27
C LEU A 53 2.99 -3.51 -20.25
N ARG A 54 3.41 -3.68 -21.51
CA ARG A 54 3.15 -2.72 -22.58
C ARG A 54 1.64 -2.52 -22.73
N ARG A 55 0.86 -3.60 -22.83
CA ARG A 55 -0.61 -3.51 -22.91
C ARG A 55 -1.23 -2.77 -21.72
N PHE A 56 -0.83 -3.07 -20.49
CA PHE A 56 -1.37 -2.38 -19.31
C PHE A 56 -1.02 -0.90 -19.23
N ARG A 57 0.09 -0.48 -19.85
CA ARG A 57 0.51 0.93 -19.92
C ARG A 57 -0.14 1.67 -21.09
N THR A 58 -0.44 1.00 -22.20
CA THR A 58 -0.84 1.67 -23.46
C THR A 58 -2.30 1.43 -23.85
N GLN A 59 -2.85 0.25 -23.60
CA GLN A 59 -4.19 -0.11 -24.04
C GLN A 59 -5.24 0.55 -23.16
N LYS A 60 -6.33 0.99 -23.80
CA LYS A 60 -7.53 1.38 -23.07
C LYS A 60 -8.09 0.12 -22.40
N PRO A 61 -8.36 0.16 -21.09
CA PRO A 61 -8.90 -0.97 -20.37
C PRO A 61 -10.30 -1.35 -20.90
N GLU A 62 -10.57 -2.65 -20.98
CA GLU A 62 -11.81 -3.21 -21.57
C GLU A 62 -13.09 -2.77 -20.85
N ASN A 63 -13.00 -2.46 -19.55
CA ASN A 63 -14.11 -1.92 -18.75
C ASN A 63 -13.61 -1.06 -17.57
N SER A 64 -14.54 -0.47 -16.81
CA SER A 64 -14.25 0.38 -15.64
C SER A 64 -13.57 -0.37 -14.48
N ASN A 65 -13.82 -1.68 -14.36
CA ASN A 65 -13.28 -2.53 -13.29
C ASN A 65 -11.91 -3.14 -13.63
N ALA A 66 -11.51 -3.12 -14.90
CA ALA A 66 -10.24 -3.67 -15.35
C ALA A 66 -9.06 -2.85 -14.81
N GLN A 67 -8.03 -3.54 -14.31
CA GLN A 67 -6.81 -2.90 -13.84
C GLN A 67 -6.03 -2.28 -15.00
N SER A 68 -5.42 -1.12 -14.77
CA SER A 68 -4.58 -0.46 -15.76
C SER A 68 -3.49 0.38 -15.09
N LEU A 69 -2.32 0.47 -15.73
CA LEU A 69 -1.26 1.42 -15.37
C LEU A 69 -1.28 2.66 -16.27
N ARG A 70 -2.10 2.67 -17.32
CA ARG A 70 -2.22 3.80 -18.23
C ARG A 70 -2.54 5.12 -17.52
N PRO A 71 -3.43 5.19 -16.50
CA PRO A 71 -3.69 6.45 -15.79
C PRO A 71 -2.42 7.06 -15.18
N PHE A 72 -1.47 6.23 -14.74
CA PHE A 72 -0.19 6.70 -14.20
C PHE A 72 0.69 7.34 -15.28
N CYS A 73 0.70 6.77 -16.48
CA CYS A 73 1.39 7.34 -17.63
C CYS A 73 0.75 8.67 -18.07
N ASP A 74 -0.58 8.68 -18.19
CA ASP A 74 -1.35 9.84 -18.68
C ASP A 74 -1.21 11.05 -17.73
N THR A 75 -1.11 10.79 -16.41
CA THR A 75 -1.01 11.81 -15.37
C THR A 75 0.41 12.07 -14.88
N LYS A 76 1.40 11.33 -15.40
CA LYS A 76 2.80 11.34 -14.94
C LYS A 76 2.90 11.20 -13.41
N SER A 77 2.14 10.26 -12.85
CA SER A 77 2.10 10.04 -11.42
C SER A 77 2.02 8.56 -11.08
N ILE A 78 2.49 8.15 -9.90
CA ILE A 78 2.41 6.77 -9.40
C ILE A 78 1.80 6.80 -8.01
N PHE A 79 0.64 6.18 -7.87
CA PHE A 79 0.07 5.88 -6.56
C PHE A 79 0.46 4.46 -6.14
N VAL A 80 1.30 4.35 -5.11
CA VAL A 80 1.64 3.06 -4.51
C VAL A 80 0.56 2.69 -3.48
N HIS A 81 -0.25 1.67 -3.78
CA HIS A 81 -1.37 1.28 -2.94
C HIS A 81 -0.95 0.27 -1.86
N ILE A 82 -0.83 0.77 -0.64
CA ILE A 82 -0.64 -0.04 0.57
C ILE A 82 -2.01 -0.60 1.02
N PRO A 83 -2.15 -1.94 1.20
CA PRO A 83 -3.35 -2.53 1.75
C PRO A 83 -3.81 -1.85 3.04
N LYS A 84 -5.13 -1.69 3.18
CA LYS A 84 -5.80 -1.12 4.37
C LYS A 84 -5.49 0.36 4.66
N ALA A 85 -4.89 1.08 3.72
CA ALA A 85 -4.68 2.54 3.76
C ALA A 85 -5.48 3.27 2.65
N ALA A 86 -6.78 2.96 2.53
CA ALA A 86 -7.73 3.60 1.60
C ALA A 86 -7.48 3.50 0.08
N GLY A 87 -6.55 2.68 -0.40
CA GLY A 87 -6.13 2.78 -1.80
C GLY A 87 -7.18 2.44 -2.86
N ILE A 88 -8.22 1.66 -2.54
CA ILE A 88 -9.35 1.46 -3.48
C ILE A 88 -10.11 2.77 -3.70
N SER A 89 -10.49 3.45 -2.62
CA SER A 89 -11.20 4.73 -2.68
C SER A 89 -10.37 5.81 -3.37
N VAL A 90 -9.08 5.93 -3.00
CA VAL A 90 -8.16 6.89 -3.65
C VAL A 90 -8.00 6.57 -5.13
N GLY A 91 -7.81 5.29 -5.49
CA GLY A 91 -7.68 4.87 -6.89
C GLY A 91 -8.91 5.26 -7.72
N PHE A 92 -10.11 4.91 -7.25
CA PHE A 92 -11.35 5.22 -7.95
C PHE A 92 -11.61 6.72 -8.05
N SER A 93 -11.51 7.47 -6.94
CA SER A 93 -11.81 8.90 -6.95
C SER A 93 -10.79 9.70 -7.75
N LEU A 94 -9.50 9.32 -7.74
CA LEU A 94 -8.45 10.09 -8.39
C LEU A 94 -8.26 9.72 -9.87
N TYR A 95 -8.25 8.41 -10.18
CA TYR A 95 -7.96 7.90 -11.52
C TYR A 95 -9.19 7.33 -12.23
N GLY A 96 -10.36 7.34 -11.60
CA GLY A 96 -11.60 6.78 -12.14
C GLY A 96 -11.66 5.25 -12.18
N ARG A 97 -10.69 4.56 -11.55
CA ARG A 97 -10.61 3.08 -11.54
C ARG A 97 -9.63 2.54 -10.50
N LYS A 98 -9.64 1.23 -10.30
CA LYS A 98 -8.56 0.54 -9.58
C LYS A 98 -7.25 0.64 -10.38
N THR A 99 -6.24 1.24 -9.76
CA THR A 99 -4.89 1.37 -10.32
C THR A 99 -3.88 0.57 -9.51
N GLY A 100 -2.84 0.06 -10.17
CA GLY A 100 -1.62 -0.40 -9.51
C GLY A 100 -1.68 -1.71 -8.73
N ASP A 101 -2.85 -2.09 -8.18
CA ASP A 101 -2.98 -3.17 -7.19
C ASP A 101 -1.99 -2.96 -6.02
N HIS A 102 -1.61 -4.00 -5.29
CA HIS A 102 -0.68 -3.87 -4.15
C HIS A 102 0.81 -3.68 -4.52
N ARG A 103 1.12 -3.22 -5.74
CA ARG A 103 2.51 -3.13 -6.29
C ARG A 103 3.44 -2.35 -5.37
N THR A 104 4.66 -2.87 -5.23
CA THR A 104 5.74 -2.15 -4.57
C THR A 104 6.36 -1.14 -5.52
N ILE A 105 7.06 -0.15 -4.97
CA ILE A 105 7.79 0.85 -5.72
C ILE A 105 8.86 0.23 -6.63
N LEU A 106 9.44 -0.89 -6.19
CA LEU A 106 10.40 -1.68 -6.96
C LEU A 106 9.76 -2.32 -8.21
N ASP A 107 8.51 -2.77 -8.12
CA ASP A 107 7.78 -3.25 -9.29
C ASP A 107 7.62 -2.14 -10.32
N TYR A 108 7.33 -0.91 -9.88
CA TYR A 108 7.23 0.24 -10.79
C TYR A 108 8.58 0.63 -11.40
N GLN A 109 9.70 0.52 -10.68
CA GLN A 109 11.03 0.69 -11.27
C GLN A 109 11.25 -0.27 -12.45
N LEU A 110 10.80 -1.53 -12.33
CA LEU A 110 10.91 -2.51 -13.41
C LEU A 110 9.89 -2.29 -14.54
N CYS A 111 8.75 -1.67 -14.24
CA CYS A 111 7.71 -1.40 -15.23
C CYS A 111 7.98 -0.14 -16.09
N CYS A 112 8.83 0.77 -15.61
CA CYS A 112 9.07 2.08 -16.22
C CYS A 112 10.53 2.23 -16.71
N PRO A 113 10.76 2.88 -17.86
CA PRO A 113 12.04 3.54 -18.17
C PRO A 113 12.54 4.41 -17.02
N LYS A 114 13.86 4.45 -16.78
CA LYS A 114 14.45 5.24 -15.69
C LYS A 114 13.95 6.69 -15.72
N LYS A 115 14.07 7.32 -16.90
CA LYS A 115 13.65 8.72 -17.12
C LYS A 115 12.17 8.95 -16.79
N GLU A 116 11.29 8.03 -17.16
CA GLU A 116 9.86 8.13 -16.84
C GLU A 116 9.63 7.98 -15.34
N PHE A 117 10.18 6.92 -14.74
CA PHE A 117 10.05 6.65 -13.32
C PHE A 117 10.49 7.85 -12.47
N GLU A 118 11.68 8.38 -12.75
CA GLU A 118 12.22 9.55 -12.03
C GLU A 118 11.35 10.80 -12.23
N SER A 119 10.79 11.00 -13.43
CA SER A 119 9.96 12.17 -13.74
C SER A 119 8.54 12.15 -13.16
N PHE A 120 8.01 10.98 -12.78
CA PHE A 120 6.63 10.87 -12.31
C PHE A 120 6.52 11.30 -10.85
N PHE A 121 5.44 12.00 -10.48
CA PHE A 121 5.14 12.28 -9.08
C PHE A 121 4.61 11.04 -8.37
N LYS A 122 5.31 10.57 -7.33
CA LYS A 122 5.02 9.32 -6.61
C LYS A 122 4.47 9.65 -5.23
N PHE A 123 3.37 9.01 -4.85
CA PHE A 123 2.81 9.19 -3.52
C PHE A 123 2.17 7.90 -3.01
N SER A 124 1.96 7.85 -1.70
CA SER A 124 1.29 6.74 -1.04
C SER A 124 0.55 7.22 0.20
N PHE A 125 -0.50 6.50 0.58
CA PHE A 125 -1.17 6.66 1.86
C PHE A 125 -0.64 5.61 2.82
N VAL A 126 -0.16 6.06 3.98
CA VAL A 126 0.18 5.23 5.13
C VAL A 126 -0.92 5.35 6.18
N ARG A 127 -0.98 4.38 7.09
CA ARG A 127 -1.92 4.34 8.21
C ARG A 127 -1.21 3.91 9.48
N ASN A 128 -1.72 4.34 10.63
CA ASN A 128 -1.25 3.89 11.93
C ASN A 128 -1.10 2.35 11.97
N PRO A 129 0.08 1.79 12.30
CA PRO A 129 0.32 0.35 12.23
C PRO A 129 -0.63 -0.50 13.07
N TRP A 130 -1.01 -0.04 14.27
CA TRP A 130 -1.96 -0.73 15.14
C TRP A 130 -3.37 -0.75 14.55
N ASP A 131 -3.85 0.41 14.09
CA ASP A 131 -5.14 0.50 13.39
C ASP A 131 -5.15 -0.35 12.11
N ARG A 132 -4.03 -0.38 11.39
CA ARG A 132 -3.88 -1.17 10.16
C ARG A 132 -3.97 -2.68 10.44
N VAL A 133 -3.31 -3.17 11.49
CA VAL A 133 -3.36 -4.59 11.92
C VAL A 133 -4.79 -4.96 12.31
N PHE A 134 -5.45 -4.17 13.15
CA PHE A 134 -6.84 -4.41 13.52
C PHE A 134 -7.79 -4.38 12.31
N SER A 135 -7.57 -3.46 11.38
CA SER A 135 -8.35 -3.35 10.14
C SER A 135 -8.13 -4.55 9.21
N ALA A 136 -6.92 -5.09 9.13
CA ALA A 136 -6.59 -6.28 8.37
C ALA A 136 -7.24 -7.53 8.99
N TYR A 137 -7.08 -7.72 10.30
CA TYR A 137 -7.73 -8.79 11.06
C TYR A 137 -9.24 -8.78 10.86
N SER A 138 -9.90 -7.64 11.13
CA SER A 138 -11.35 -7.51 11.03
C SER A 138 -11.90 -7.74 9.62
N TYR A 139 -11.10 -7.40 8.60
CA TYR A 139 -11.46 -7.61 7.20
C TYR A 139 -11.37 -9.08 6.81
N LEU A 140 -10.27 -9.74 7.16
CA LEU A 140 -10.03 -11.14 6.81
C LEU A 140 -10.90 -12.09 7.63
N LYS A 141 -11.17 -11.78 8.92
CA LYS A 141 -12.10 -12.56 9.77
C LYS A 141 -13.51 -12.64 9.18
N LYS A 142 -13.90 -11.67 8.34
CA LYS A 142 -15.17 -11.66 7.58
C LYS A 142 -15.10 -12.37 6.22
N GLY A 143 -13.99 -13.05 5.92
CA GLY A 143 -13.75 -13.74 4.65
C GLY A 143 -13.15 -12.88 3.53
N GLY A 144 -12.85 -11.61 3.79
CA GLY A 144 -12.26 -10.70 2.81
C GLY A 144 -13.18 -10.36 1.62
N ARG A 145 -12.60 -10.11 0.43
CA ARG A 145 -13.37 -9.71 -0.77
C ARG A 145 -13.31 -10.76 -1.90
N ASN A 146 -12.37 -11.68 -1.84
CA ASN A 146 -12.18 -12.70 -2.88
C ASN A 146 -11.84 -14.07 -2.27
N ASN A 147 -11.82 -15.11 -3.11
CA ASN A 147 -11.55 -16.47 -2.66
C ASN A 147 -10.15 -16.64 -2.05
N GLN A 148 -9.15 -15.84 -2.47
CA GLN A 148 -7.81 -15.92 -1.90
C GLN A 148 -7.79 -15.39 -0.46
N ASP A 149 -8.49 -14.29 -0.19
CA ASP A 149 -8.65 -13.76 1.17
C ASP A 149 -9.37 -14.76 2.07
N LEU A 150 -10.42 -15.41 1.54
CA LEU A 150 -11.17 -16.43 2.26
C LEU A 150 -10.30 -17.64 2.62
N GLU A 151 -9.54 -18.17 1.65
CA GLU A 151 -8.64 -19.30 1.88
C GLU A 151 -7.49 -18.92 2.82
N TRP A 152 -6.93 -17.72 2.70
CA TRP A 152 -5.93 -17.21 3.63
C TRP A 152 -6.50 -17.11 5.04
N SER A 153 -7.73 -16.59 5.18
CA SER A 153 -8.41 -16.50 6.47
C SER A 153 -8.66 -17.88 7.10
N LYS A 154 -9.12 -18.87 6.32
CA LYS A 154 -9.28 -20.24 6.83
C LYS A 154 -7.96 -20.86 7.26
N LYS A 155 -6.87 -20.55 6.56
CA LYS A 155 -5.56 -21.14 6.87
C LYS A 155 -4.90 -20.50 8.09
N TYR A 156 -5.03 -19.19 8.28
CA TYR A 156 -4.23 -18.45 9.25
C TYR A 156 -5.03 -17.64 10.28
N LEU A 157 -6.36 -17.52 10.17
CA LEU A 157 -7.17 -16.69 11.07
C LEU A 157 -8.34 -17.40 11.74
N SER A 158 -8.88 -18.46 11.15
CA SER A 158 -10.07 -19.12 11.71
C SER A 158 -9.79 -19.80 13.05
N GLN A 159 -8.54 -20.18 13.31
CA GLN A 159 -8.13 -20.86 14.54
C GLN A 159 -8.13 -19.96 15.78
N TYR A 160 -7.99 -18.63 15.61
CA TYR A 160 -7.91 -17.68 16.72
C TYR A 160 -9.30 -17.16 17.09
N ASN A 161 -9.67 -17.22 18.36
CA ASN A 161 -11.02 -16.85 18.82
C ASN A 161 -11.17 -15.35 19.04
N SER A 162 -10.05 -14.66 19.32
CA SER A 162 -10.03 -13.23 19.60
C SER A 162 -8.94 -12.50 18.80
N PHE A 163 -9.02 -11.16 18.80
CA PHE A 163 -7.96 -10.32 18.24
C PHE A 163 -6.68 -10.41 19.07
N GLU A 164 -6.82 -10.46 20.39
CA GLU A 164 -5.70 -10.57 21.32
C GLU A 164 -4.90 -11.86 21.07
N GLU A 165 -5.58 -13.01 21.06
CA GLU A 165 -4.98 -14.32 20.75
C GLU A 165 -4.29 -14.32 19.37
N PHE A 166 -4.91 -13.70 18.37
CA PHE A 166 -4.29 -13.55 17.05
C PHE A 166 -2.99 -12.71 17.10
N VAL A 167 -2.97 -11.61 17.83
CA VAL A 167 -1.77 -10.77 17.93
C VAL A 167 -0.68 -11.50 18.70
N THR A 168 -1.00 -12.11 19.83
CA THR A 168 -0.02 -12.82 20.67
C THR A 168 0.58 -14.03 19.95
N ASP A 169 -0.25 -14.83 19.26
CA ASP A 169 0.19 -16.13 18.74
C ASP A 169 0.61 -16.11 17.26
N TRP A 170 0.12 -15.15 16.47
CA TRP A 170 0.39 -15.11 15.02
C TRP A 170 1.28 -13.96 14.58
N ILE A 171 1.19 -12.79 15.21
CA ILE A 171 1.96 -11.61 14.77
C ILE A 171 3.41 -11.72 15.24
N ASN A 172 4.30 -12.03 14.29
CA ASN A 172 5.75 -12.01 14.44
C ASN A 172 6.41 -11.62 13.11
N GLU A 173 7.71 -11.38 13.11
CA GLU A 173 8.46 -10.87 11.95
C GLU A 173 8.33 -11.76 10.70
N ASP A 174 8.23 -13.07 10.86
CA ASP A 174 8.11 -14.02 9.74
C ASP A 174 6.69 -14.03 9.17
N ASN A 175 5.70 -14.20 10.04
CA ASN A 175 4.31 -14.39 9.66
C ASN A 175 3.70 -13.18 8.95
N ILE A 176 4.07 -11.96 9.34
CA ILE A 176 3.56 -10.74 8.70
C ILE A 176 3.91 -10.64 7.21
N ASN A 177 4.89 -11.42 6.73
CA ASN A 177 5.26 -11.46 5.32
C ASN A 177 4.48 -12.51 4.51
N LEU A 178 3.69 -13.38 5.17
CA LEU A 178 2.89 -14.42 4.52
C LEU A 178 1.58 -13.90 3.90
N GLY A 179 1.14 -12.71 4.30
CA GLY A 179 -0.10 -12.09 3.81
C GLY A 179 0.11 -10.64 3.40
N LEU A 180 -0.42 -10.25 2.22
CA LEU A 180 -0.31 -8.87 1.72
C LEU A 180 -0.84 -7.84 2.72
N HIS A 181 -1.94 -8.16 3.42
CA HIS A 181 -2.60 -7.26 4.36
C HIS A 181 -1.79 -6.95 5.62
N PHE A 182 -0.85 -7.82 6.00
CA PHE A 182 0.02 -7.64 7.17
C PHE A 182 1.44 -7.22 6.80
N LYS A 183 1.83 -7.29 5.51
CA LYS A 183 3.15 -6.85 5.06
C LYS A 183 3.43 -5.39 5.48
N PRO A 184 4.58 -5.07 6.10
CA PRO A 184 4.90 -3.71 6.53
C PRO A 184 4.80 -2.68 5.40
N GLN A 185 4.38 -1.47 5.74
CA GLN A 185 4.12 -0.38 4.80
C GLN A 185 5.39 0.05 4.08
N TYR A 186 6.51 0.17 4.81
CA TYR A 186 7.80 0.55 4.24
C TYR A 186 8.22 -0.38 3.09
N LYS A 187 7.86 -1.67 3.15
CA LYS A 187 8.20 -2.66 2.09
C LYS A 187 7.46 -2.41 0.77
N PHE A 188 6.48 -1.51 0.74
CA PHE A 188 5.81 -1.10 -0.50
C PHE A 188 6.45 0.14 -1.12
N ILE A 189 7.06 1.02 -0.32
CA ILE A 189 7.46 2.37 -0.76
C ILE A 189 8.95 2.68 -0.58
N CYS A 190 9.71 1.76 0.00
CA CYS A 190 11.16 1.87 0.12
C CYS A 190 11.89 0.93 -0.84
N SER A 191 13.09 1.35 -1.26
CA SER A 191 14.07 0.48 -1.92
C SER A 191 15.09 -0.09 -0.93
N GLN A 192 16.15 -0.70 -1.48
CA GLN A 192 17.30 -1.18 -0.70
C GLN A 192 17.86 -0.09 0.23
N GLY A 193 18.30 -0.49 1.41
CA GLY A 193 18.79 0.43 2.44
C GLY A 193 17.72 1.35 3.01
N ASP A 194 16.44 0.98 2.89
CA ASP A 194 15.29 1.68 3.48
C ASP A 194 15.08 3.10 2.97
N LYS A 195 15.66 3.38 1.81
CA LYS A 195 15.47 4.64 1.11
C LYS A 195 14.02 4.75 0.66
N LEU A 196 13.33 5.79 1.12
CA LEU A 196 11.99 6.15 0.67
C LEU A 196 12.03 6.61 -0.79
N GLU A 197 11.21 5.98 -1.64
CA GLU A 197 11.21 6.19 -3.10
C GLU A 197 9.89 6.83 -3.60
N VAL A 198 9.12 7.41 -2.68
CA VAL A 198 7.94 8.22 -3.00
C VAL A 198 8.22 9.68 -2.66
N ASP A 199 7.64 10.59 -3.44
CA ASP A 199 7.81 12.03 -3.27
C ASP A 199 6.93 12.55 -2.13
N PHE A 200 5.73 12.00 -1.94
CA PHE A 200 4.79 12.48 -0.93
C PHE A 200 4.12 11.35 -0.13
N ILE A 201 4.10 11.50 1.20
CA ILE A 201 3.40 10.61 2.11
C ILE A 201 2.12 11.29 2.60
N CYS A 202 1.00 10.64 2.31
CA CYS A 202 -0.30 10.97 2.84
C CYS A 202 -0.59 10.11 4.08
N TYR A 203 -1.30 10.67 5.05
CA TYR A 203 -1.74 9.97 6.26
C TYR A 203 -3.22 9.63 6.12
N PHE A 204 -3.58 8.38 6.41
CA PHE A 204 -4.97 7.93 6.43
C PHE A 204 -5.80 8.71 7.44
N GLU A 205 -5.17 9.15 8.53
CA GLU A 205 -5.75 9.97 9.59
C GLU A 205 -6.02 11.41 9.12
N ASN A 206 -5.37 11.85 8.04
CA ASN A 206 -5.56 13.15 7.39
C ASN A 206 -6.10 13.02 5.95
N ILE A 207 -6.84 11.94 5.69
CA ILE A 207 -7.13 11.51 4.31
C ILE A 207 -7.86 12.55 3.47
N GLU A 208 -8.80 13.30 4.05
CA GLU A 208 -9.62 14.26 3.30
C GLU A 208 -8.76 15.40 2.75
N ASP A 209 -7.95 16.00 3.61
CA ASP A 209 -7.06 17.11 3.26
C ASP A 209 -5.91 16.66 2.36
N ASP A 210 -5.28 15.53 2.68
CA ASP A 210 -4.19 14.99 1.87
C ASP A 210 -4.68 14.58 0.48
N TYR A 211 -5.87 13.97 0.39
CA TYR A 211 -6.47 13.65 -0.90
C TYR A 211 -6.76 14.92 -1.71
N LYS A 212 -7.33 15.96 -1.08
CA LYS A 212 -7.60 17.24 -1.74
C LYS A 212 -6.32 17.87 -2.28
N TYR A 213 -5.22 17.82 -1.51
CA TYR A 213 -3.92 18.28 -1.98
C TYR A 213 -3.43 17.51 -3.21
N ILE A 214 -3.47 16.18 -3.18
CA ILE A 214 -3.05 15.34 -4.32
C ILE A 214 -3.91 15.60 -5.56
N ARG A 215 -5.23 15.67 -5.39
CA ARG A 215 -6.19 16.00 -6.45
C ARG A 215 -5.84 17.32 -7.13
N ASN A 216 -5.61 18.36 -6.33
CA ASN A 216 -5.24 19.69 -6.83
C ASN A 216 -3.87 19.70 -7.52
N LYS A 217 -2.88 19.03 -6.93
CA LYS A 217 -1.52 18.94 -7.48
C LYS A 217 -1.49 18.25 -8.85
N LEU A 218 -2.30 17.21 -9.03
CA LEU A 218 -2.37 16.46 -10.28
C LEU A 218 -3.41 17.05 -11.26
N ASN A 219 -4.29 17.94 -10.79
CA ASN A 219 -5.40 18.51 -11.56
C ASN A 219 -6.29 17.44 -12.24
N ILE A 220 -6.62 16.39 -11.49
CA ILE A 220 -7.45 15.25 -11.92
C ILE A 220 -8.37 14.81 -10.78
N GLY A 221 -9.31 13.92 -11.10
CA GLY A 221 -10.11 13.23 -10.10
C GLY A 221 -11.30 14.04 -9.58
N GLN A 222 -12.18 13.33 -8.87
CA GLN A 222 -13.38 13.85 -8.22
C GLN A 222 -13.19 13.93 -6.70
N ASP A 223 -14.23 14.33 -5.98
CA ASP A 223 -14.22 14.27 -4.52
C ASP A 223 -14.05 12.82 -4.03
N LEU A 224 -13.45 12.67 -2.85
CA LEU A 224 -13.16 11.36 -2.29
C LEU A 224 -14.47 10.64 -1.94
N VAL A 225 -14.66 9.44 -2.50
CA VAL A 225 -15.81 8.60 -2.24
C VAL A 225 -15.37 7.36 -1.46
N PHE A 226 -15.94 7.20 -0.28
CA PHE A 226 -15.75 6.02 0.53
C PHE A 226 -16.79 4.96 0.14
N GLU A 227 -16.40 3.98 -0.69
CA GLU A 227 -17.29 2.84 -1.05
C GLU A 227 -17.71 2.02 0.18
N ASN A 228 -16.90 2.02 1.24
CA ASN A 228 -17.12 1.26 2.46
C ASN A 228 -17.24 2.17 3.68
N LYS A 229 -18.19 3.11 3.69
CA LYS A 229 -18.59 3.74 4.97
C LYS A 229 -19.15 2.64 5.86
N THR A 230 -18.35 2.11 6.78
CA THR A 230 -18.84 1.25 7.86
C THR A 230 -19.89 2.03 8.63
N THR A 231 -21.17 1.65 8.48
CA THR A 231 -22.34 2.24 9.12
C THR A 231 -22.47 1.87 10.60
N SER A 232 -21.69 0.89 11.08
CA SER A 232 -21.55 0.60 12.51
C SER A 232 -20.71 1.66 13.21
N LYS A 233 -21.04 2.03 14.46
CA LYS A 233 -20.16 2.78 15.37
C LYS A 233 -18.71 2.39 15.11
N LYS A 234 -17.89 3.36 14.68
CA LYS A 234 -16.48 3.14 14.33
C LYS A 234 -15.82 2.54 15.57
N LYS A 235 -15.62 1.22 15.57
CA LYS A 235 -14.92 0.51 16.65
C LYS A 235 -13.54 1.11 16.69
N ASP A 236 -13.21 1.74 17.81
CA ASP A 236 -11.89 2.25 18.02
C ASP A 236 -10.94 1.06 18.13
N TYR A 237 -9.88 1.04 17.33
CA TYR A 237 -8.91 -0.06 17.42
C TYR A 237 -8.27 -0.09 18.81
N ARG A 238 -8.16 1.06 19.48
CA ARG A 238 -7.53 1.21 20.79
C ARG A 238 -8.17 0.33 21.86
N ASP A 239 -9.47 0.08 21.75
CA ASP A 239 -10.25 -0.75 22.67
C ASP A 239 -9.94 -2.26 22.54
N TYR A 240 -9.24 -2.68 21.48
CA TYR A 240 -8.91 -4.08 21.22
C TYR A 240 -7.50 -4.47 21.66
N TYR A 241 -6.74 -3.52 22.20
CA TYR A 241 -5.33 -3.69 22.49
C TYR A 241 -5.05 -3.67 24.00
N THR A 242 -4.49 -4.77 24.50
CA THR A 242 -3.79 -4.84 25.78
C THR A 242 -2.39 -4.25 25.67
N ASP A 243 -1.73 -3.94 26.78
CA ASP A 243 -0.36 -3.39 26.73
C ASP A 243 0.63 -4.38 26.09
N GLU A 244 0.44 -5.68 26.30
CA GLU A 244 1.21 -6.73 25.64
C GLU A 244 1.04 -6.70 24.12
N THR A 245 -0.20 -6.72 23.63
CA THR A 245 -0.47 -6.72 22.18
C THR A 245 -0.05 -5.42 21.49
N LYS A 246 -0.08 -4.28 22.21
CA LYS A 246 0.49 -3.01 21.72
C LYS A 246 1.99 -3.17 21.47
N GLU A 247 2.69 -3.77 22.42
CA GLU A 247 4.14 -3.94 22.38
C GLU A 247 4.58 -4.93 21.29
N ILE A 248 3.85 -6.03 21.10
CA ILE A 248 4.09 -6.97 20.00
C ILE A 248 4.01 -6.25 18.66
N VAL A 249 2.94 -5.48 18.42
CA VAL A 249 2.79 -4.72 17.18
C VAL A 249 3.85 -3.62 17.07
N ARG A 250 4.21 -2.97 18.18
CA ARG A 250 5.28 -1.96 18.21
C ARG A 250 6.61 -2.54 17.74
N SER A 251 6.98 -3.71 18.26
CA SER A 251 8.23 -4.39 17.91
C SER A 251 8.21 -4.84 16.45
N VAL A 252 7.17 -5.54 16.03
CA VAL A 252 7.09 -6.15 14.69
C VAL A 252 6.98 -5.10 13.56
N TYR A 253 6.35 -3.95 13.84
CA TYR A 253 6.20 -2.85 12.89
C TYR A 253 7.04 -1.62 13.23
N GLN A 254 8.09 -1.78 14.05
CA GLN A 254 8.95 -0.68 14.55
C GLN A 254 9.37 0.28 13.44
N LYS A 255 9.75 -0.27 12.28
CA LYS A 255 10.21 0.51 11.14
C LYS A 255 9.15 1.36 10.48
N ASP A 256 7.90 0.88 10.40
CA ASP A 256 6.79 1.71 9.93
C ASP A 256 6.54 2.85 10.94
N ILE A 257 6.64 2.55 12.24
CA ILE A 257 6.41 3.50 13.32
C ILE A 257 7.46 4.62 13.26
N GLU A 258 8.73 4.27 13.18
CA GLU A 258 9.84 5.22 13.12
C GLU A 258 9.83 6.04 11.83
N LEU A 259 9.69 5.39 10.67
CA LEU A 259 9.78 6.05 9.37
C LEU A 259 8.63 7.03 9.13
N PHE A 260 7.43 6.73 9.65
CA PHE A 260 6.24 7.56 9.45
C PHE A 260 5.83 8.35 10.69
N GLY A 261 6.58 8.25 11.79
CA GLY A 261 6.39 9.02 13.02
C GLY A 261 5.10 8.69 13.76
N TYR A 262 4.69 7.42 13.83
CA TYR A 262 3.46 7.01 14.51
C TYR A 262 3.65 6.84 16.02
N ASN A 263 2.56 7.02 16.75
CA ASN A 263 2.37 6.52 18.11
C ASN A 263 1.02 5.79 18.20
N PHE A 264 0.82 5.07 19.31
CA PHE A 264 -0.36 4.22 19.46
C PHE A 264 -1.67 4.99 19.53
N ASP A 265 -1.69 6.17 20.15
CA ASP A 265 -2.94 6.92 20.41
C ASP A 265 -3.38 7.82 19.25
N GLY A 266 -2.51 7.99 18.24
CA GLY A 266 -2.73 8.88 17.09
C GLY A 266 -2.41 10.35 17.36
N SER A 267 -1.85 10.68 18.52
CA SER A 267 -1.50 12.08 18.85
C SER A 267 -0.29 12.62 18.05
N SER A 268 0.44 11.75 17.35
CA SER A 268 1.58 12.16 16.52
C SER A 268 1.21 12.84 15.19
N LEU A 269 -0.07 12.91 14.82
CA LEU A 269 -0.47 13.48 13.53
C LEU A 269 0.06 14.91 13.33
N HIS A 270 0.04 15.74 14.38
CA HIS A 270 0.54 17.11 14.28
C HIS A 270 2.04 17.17 13.94
N SER A 271 2.86 16.37 14.62
CA SER A 271 4.30 16.35 14.36
C SER A 271 4.61 15.73 12.99
N GLN A 272 3.85 14.73 12.57
CA GLN A 272 3.92 14.14 11.23
C GLN A 272 3.68 15.19 10.13
N LEU A 273 2.59 15.96 10.23
CA LEU A 273 2.27 16.98 9.23
C LEU A 273 3.30 18.11 9.23
N ALA A 274 3.76 18.55 10.41
CA ALA A 274 4.80 19.56 10.54
C ALA A 274 6.16 19.11 9.95
N GLN A 275 6.54 17.85 10.12
CA GLN A 275 7.75 17.30 9.52
C GLN A 275 7.64 17.27 8.00
N ARG A 276 6.50 16.83 7.46
CA ARG A 276 6.23 16.83 6.02
C ARG A 276 6.26 18.24 5.42
N ALA A 277 5.76 19.24 6.14
CA ALA A 277 5.72 20.65 5.72
C ALA A 277 7.10 21.22 5.36
N LYS A 278 8.17 20.73 6.00
CA LYS A 278 9.55 21.16 5.71
C LYS A 278 9.95 20.92 4.26
N ASN A 279 9.43 19.85 3.66
CA ASN A 279 9.68 19.49 2.26
C ASN A 279 8.53 19.92 1.33
N PHE A 280 7.34 20.16 1.88
CA PHE A 280 6.14 20.55 1.13
C PHE A 280 5.37 21.66 1.88
N PRO A 281 5.80 22.93 1.80
CA PRO A 281 5.20 24.03 2.56
C PRO A 281 3.71 24.26 2.26
N ASP A 282 3.29 24.00 1.02
CA ASP A 282 1.90 24.14 0.58
C ASP A 282 1.01 22.93 0.91
N ALA A 283 1.57 21.88 1.54
CA ALA A 283 0.80 20.71 1.94
C ALA A 283 -0.11 21.05 3.13
N PRO A 284 -1.24 20.34 3.29
CA PRO A 284 -2.14 20.55 4.41
C PRO A 284 -1.42 20.39 5.74
N GLN A 285 -1.68 21.37 6.61
CA GLN A 285 -1.25 21.40 8.00
C GLN A 285 -2.44 21.13 8.90
N VAL A 286 -2.19 20.73 10.14
CA VAL A 286 -3.27 20.60 11.12
C VAL A 286 -3.94 21.98 11.28
N SER A 287 -5.25 22.04 11.06
CA SER A 287 -6.03 23.24 11.38
C SER A 287 -5.88 23.52 12.88
N LYS A 288 -5.66 24.77 13.26
CA LYS A 288 -5.52 25.17 14.68
C LYS A 288 -6.79 24.88 15.51
N ASP A 289 -7.88 24.44 14.88
CA ASP A 289 -9.21 24.32 15.49
C ASP A 289 -9.58 22.92 15.98
N ASN A 290 -8.74 21.90 15.77
CA ASN A 290 -9.01 20.50 16.21
C ASN A 290 -8.14 20.07 17.40
N THR A 291 -7.91 20.96 18.36
CA THR A 291 -7.51 20.50 19.71
C THR A 291 -8.76 19.92 20.36
N PRO A 292 -8.79 18.64 20.79
CA PRO A 292 -9.92 18.14 21.55
C PRO A 292 -10.08 19.05 22.78
N GLN A 293 -11.20 19.79 22.82
CA GLN A 293 -11.59 20.50 24.02
C GLN A 293 -11.65 19.47 25.13
N THR A 294 -10.69 19.53 26.04
CA THR A 294 -10.73 18.82 27.29
C THR A 294 -11.93 19.38 28.05
N THR A 295 -13.05 18.68 27.96
CA THR A 295 -14.17 18.87 28.89
C THR A 295 -13.63 18.58 30.29
N LYS A 296 -13.41 19.67 31.03
CA LYS A 296 -13.33 19.64 32.49
C LYS A 296 -14.70 19.32 33.09
#